data_AF-A0A4S2M2K3-F1
#
_entry.id   AF-A0A4S2M2K3-F1
#
_cell.length_a   1.000
_cell.length_b   1.000
_cell.length_c   1.000
_cell.angle_alpha   90.00
_cell.angle_beta   90.00
_cell.angle_gamma   90.00
#
_symmetry.space_group_name_H-M   'P 1'
#
loop_
_entity.id
_entity.type
_entity.pdbx_description
1 polymer ?
#
loop_
_entity_poly.entity_id
_entity_poly.type
_entity_poly.pdbx_seq_one_letter_code
_entity_poly.pdbx_strand_id
1 'polypeptide(L)'
;MEAFRKKQLTVMEWNAAFAQMAAKHKPCAILNRFLMNTWKPVLGYINLCQSSIGFNYPDSTIVYSAILHELGHALGFSSLLYAFMRDTDGNPRTPRDPTTNLPNLGRTEYGTFRAASSTMDTVNREWKSALGTFRLPVWTLKTPHVLEYARTHFDCPTLEGVDLENEGGSGTAISHFEKRIGNNDLMTGSIEQPLVPSPLTLSFFQDTGWYNVDMSKAADWKWGKGLGCTFVQKSCYEFMKSRTGEESVRPWCAEPPAGQTECLSYDNAFGQCDLRMHSSRLEAKYQYFRELLNVPANMVPYYGGKHSLMDRCPFIRHQIRITGCSFMA
;
A
#
# COMPACT_ATOMS: atom_id res chain seq x y z
N MET A 1 6.80 -31.50 -44.28
CA MET A 1 6.69 -30.02 -44.23
C MET A 1 5.41 -29.69 -43.49
N GLU A 2 5.53 -29.56 -42.17
CA GLU A 2 4.40 -29.41 -41.25
C GLU A 2 3.99 -27.94 -41.13
N ALA A 3 2.68 -27.71 -41.19
CA ALA A 3 2.07 -26.40 -41.20
C ALA A 3 2.18 -25.69 -39.84
N PHE A 4 3.00 -24.64 -39.78
CA PHE A 4 2.95 -23.66 -38.68
C PHE A 4 1.64 -22.86 -38.77
N ARG A 5 0.60 -23.29 -38.04
CA ARG A 5 -0.55 -22.43 -37.71
C ARG A 5 -0.07 -21.29 -36.81
N LYS A 6 0.01 -20.07 -37.37
CA LYS A 6 0.08 -18.83 -36.58
C LYS A 6 -1.15 -18.74 -35.68
N LYS A 7 -1.02 -19.04 -34.38
CA LYS A 7 -1.99 -18.57 -33.38
C LYS A 7 -1.82 -17.05 -33.31
N GLN A 8 -2.79 -16.29 -33.82
CA GLN A 8 -2.88 -14.85 -33.54
C GLN A 8 -3.00 -14.68 -32.01
N LEU A 9 -1.98 -14.10 -31.40
CA LEU A 9 -2.06 -13.60 -30.03
C LEU A 9 -2.96 -12.38 -30.07
N THR A 10 -4.20 -12.54 -29.61
CA THR A 10 -5.13 -11.43 -29.41
C THR A 10 -4.75 -10.72 -28.10
N VAL A 11 -4.66 -9.39 -28.16
CA VAL A 11 -4.11 -8.53 -27.11
C VAL A 11 -5.13 -7.45 -26.79
N MET A 12 -5.41 -7.23 -25.50
CA MET A 12 -6.36 -6.22 -25.01
C MET A 12 -5.62 -5.06 -24.33
N GLU A 13 -6.03 -3.82 -24.61
CA GLU A 13 -5.41 -2.59 -24.07
C GLU A 13 -6.23 -2.02 -22.89
N TRP A 14 -5.53 -1.60 -21.81
CA TRP A 14 -6.15 -0.92 -20.66
C TRP A 14 -5.21 0.13 -20.03
N ASN A 15 -5.78 1.26 -19.59
CA ASN A 15 -5.08 2.31 -18.83
C ASN A 15 -4.97 1.90 -17.34
N ALA A 16 -3.79 2.00 -16.75
CA ALA A 16 -3.58 1.77 -15.32
C ALA A 16 -3.34 3.08 -14.53
N ALA A 17 -3.49 2.96 -13.21
CA ALA A 17 -3.71 4.02 -12.22
C ALA A 17 -2.50 4.97 -12.02
N PHE A 18 -2.72 6.12 -11.36
CA PHE A 18 -1.66 7.09 -11.03
C PHE A 18 -1.40 7.10 -9.52
N ALA A 19 -0.17 6.81 -9.08
CA ALA A 19 0.23 7.03 -7.69
C ALA A 19 0.24 8.54 -7.34
N GLN A 20 -0.16 8.90 -6.12
CA GLN A 20 0.01 10.27 -5.62
C GLN A 20 1.48 10.51 -5.26
N MET A 21 2.30 10.80 -6.27
CA MET A 21 3.67 11.20 -6.05
C MET A 21 3.76 12.67 -5.64
N ALA A 22 4.79 13.00 -4.83
CA ALA A 22 5.19 14.38 -4.60
C ALA A 22 5.25 15.13 -5.94
N ALA A 23 4.75 16.37 -5.98
CA ALA A 23 4.49 17.15 -7.20
C ALA A 23 5.64 17.24 -8.22
N LYS A 24 6.86 16.86 -7.82
CA LYS A 24 8.08 16.84 -8.62
C LYS A 24 8.46 15.49 -9.25
N HIS A 25 7.73 14.39 -9.07
CA HIS A 25 8.22 13.06 -9.48
C HIS A 25 7.19 12.17 -10.22
N LYS A 26 6.04 12.71 -10.64
CA LYS A 26 4.93 11.91 -11.20
C LYS A 26 5.28 11.26 -12.55
N PRO A 27 4.88 10.00 -12.81
CA PRO A 27 4.78 9.46 -14.15
C PRO A 27 3.53 10.01 -14.85
N CYS A 28 3.62 10.12 -16.17
CA CYS A 28 2.64 10.79 -17.01
C CYS A 28 1.59 9.82 -17.60
N ALA A 29 1.85 8.50 -17.63
CA ALA A 29 0.90 7.45 -18.06
C ALA A 29 1.44 6.03 -17.78
N ILE A 30 0.53 5.09 -17.53
CA ILE A 30 0.79 3.65 -17.58
C ILE A 30 -0.23 2.97 -18.51
N LEU A 31 0.25 2.14 -19.43
CA LEU A 31 -0.61 1.30 -20.28
C LEU A 31 -0.13 -0.15 -20.21
N ASN A 32 -1.07 -1.09 -20.05
CA ASN A 32 -0.76 -2.53 -20.04
C ASN A 32 -1.45 -3.26 -21.19
N ARG A 33 -0.77 -4.30 -21.70
CA ARG A 33 -1.31 -5.32 -22.61
C ARG A 33 -1.13 -6.72 -22.03
N PHE A 34 -2.13 -7.56 -22.23
CA PHE A 34 -2.22 -8.89 -21.62
C PHE A 34 -2.34 -10.02 -22.64
N LEU A 35 -1.85 -11.21 -22.29
CA LEU A 35 -2.11 -12.44 -23.03
C LEU A 35 -3.53 -12.93 -22.74
N MET A 36 -4.41 -13.01 -23.74
CA MET A 36 -5.82 -13.38 -23.53
C MET A 36 -6.08 -14.76 -22.90
N ASN A 37 -5.11 -15.69 -22.93
CA ASN A 37 -5.31 -17.04 -22.38
C ASN A 37 -4.92 -17.13 -20.89
N THR A 38 -3.79 -16.53 -20.52
CA THR A 38 -3.25 -16.58 -19.15
C THR A 38 -3.54 -15.33 -18.35
N TRP A 39 -3.93 -14.24 -19.04
CA TRP A 39 -4.08 -12.88 -18.54
C TRP A 39 -2.82 -12.32 -17.89
N LYS A 40 -1.68 -12.97 -18.16
CA LYS A 40 -0.36 -12.50 -17.76
C LYS A 40 -0.03 -11.19 -18.51
N PRO A 41 0.41 -10.14 -17.81
CA PRO A 41 0.93 -8.94 -18.44
C PRO A 41 2.12 -9.26 -19.35
N VAL A 42 2.13 -8.71 -20.56
CA VAL A 42 3.20 -8.93 -21.56
C VAL A 42 3.81 -7.67 -22.11
N LEU A 43 3.09 -6.55 -22.06
CA LEU A 43 3.65 -5.24 -22.34
C LEU A 43 3.14 -4.29 -21.28
N GLY A 44 4.05 -3.51 -20.71
CA GLY A 44 3.75 -2.35 -19.91
C GLY A 44 4.47 -1.15 -20.47
N TYR A 45 3.85 0.02 -20.40
CA TYR A 45 4.45 1.29 -20.75
C TYR A 45 4.52 2.16 -19.50
N ILE A 46 5.67 2.77 -19.25
CA ILE A 46 5.88 3.73 -18.17
C ILE A 46 6.40 5.02 -18.80
N ASN A 47 5.69 6.13 -18.58
CA ASN A 47 6.13 7.43 -19.04
C ASN A 47 6.69 8.26 -17.88
N LEU A 48 7.96 8.65 -17.96
CA LEU A 48 8.60 9.52 -16.96
C LEU A 48 8.61 10.96 -17.48
N CYS A 49 8.04 11.89 -16.73
CA CYS A 49 8.03 13.29 -17.12
C CYS A 49 9.44 13.88 -16.86
N GLN A 50 10.12 14.39 -17.89
CA GLN A 50 11.51 14.87 -17.79
C GLN A 50 11.72 15.95 -16.72
N SER A 51 10.75 16.85 -16.54
CA SER A 51 10.76 17.90 -15.51
C SER A 51 10.73 17.38 -14.09
N SER A 52 10.43 16.09 -13.93
CA SER A 52 10.20 15.40 -12.67
C SER A 52 11.31 14.40 -12.32
N ILE A 53 12.46 14.48 -13.01
CA ILE A 53 13.59 13.58 -12.79
C ILE A 53 14.72 14.37 -12.12
N GLY A 54 14.93 14.12 -10.83
CA GLY A 54 16.13 14.54 -10.12
C GLY A 54 17.23 13.48 -10.20
N PHE A 55 18.42 13.87 -10.64
CA PHE A 55 19.57 12.95 -10.77
C PHE A 55 20.51 12.97 -9.57
N ASN A 56 20.34 13.92 -8.65
CA ASN A 56 21.16 14.04 -7.45
C ASN A 56 20.48 13.36 -6.26
N TYR A 57 21.28 12.86 -5.32
CA TYR A 57 20.75 12.41 -4.03
C TYR A 57 20.08 13.59 -3.30
N PRO A 58 18.91 13.40 -2.68
CA PRO A 58 18.15 12.15 -2.54
C PRO A 58 17.12 11.89 -3.65
N ASP A 59 16.90 12.84 -4.56
CA ASP A 59 15.87 12.77 -5.59
C ASP A 59 16.05 11.54 -6.51
N SER A 60 17.29 11.14 -6.81
CA SER A 60 17.57 9.95 -7.61
C SER A 60 17.05 8.65 -7.00
N THR A 61 17.04 8.53 -5.67
CA THR A 61 16.50 7.34 -4.97
C THR A 61 14.98 7.31 -5.00
N ILE A 62 14.35 8.49 -4.93
CA ILE A 62 12.90 8.64 -5.05
C ILE A 62 12.45 8.32 -6.49
N VAL A 63 13.18 8.81 -7.50
CA VAL A 63 12.93 8.47 -8.91
C VAL A 63 13.09 6.96 -9.15
N TYR A 64 14.13 6.34 -8.60
CA TYR A 64 14.31 4.90 -8.70
C TYR A 64 13.14 4.12 -8.10
N SER A 65 12.70 4.52 -6.90
CA SER A 65 11.52 3.94 -6.23
C SER A 65 10.26 4.08 -7.08
N ALA A 66 10.09 5.24 -7.73
CA ALA A 66 8.99 5.49 -8.64
C ALA A 66 9.00 4.57 -9.85
N ILE A 67 10.14 4.43 -10.51
CA ILE A 67 10.26 3.54 -11.67
C ILE A 67 9.92 2.10 -11.28
N LEU A 68 10.41 1.61 -10.14
CA LEU A 68 10.09 0.28 -9.65
C LEU A 68 8.60 0.13 -9.30
N HIS A 69 7.99 1.16 -8.70
CA HIS A 69 6.57 1.19 -8.36
C HIS A 69 5.70 1.06 -9.62
N GLU A 70 5.99 1.86 -10.64
CA GLU A 70 5.27 1.80 -11.92
C GLU A 70 5.52 0.50 -12.67
N LEU A 71 6.72 -0.09 -12.53
CA LEU A 71 6.98 -1.45 -13.01
C LEU A 71 6.11 -2.47 -12.27
N GLY A 72 5.86 -2.29 -10.98
CA GLY A 72 4.93 -3.13 -10.22
C GLY A 72 3.51 -3.11 -10.79
N HIS A 73 3.00 -1.93 -11.16
CA HIS A 73 1.73 -1.80 -11.86
C HIS A 73 1.77 -2.43 -13.27
N ALA A 74 2.85 -2.22 -14.00
CA ALA A 74 3.05 -2.83 -15.32
C ALA A 74 3.05 -4.36 -15.27
N LEU A 75 3.61 -4.92 -14.19
CA LEU A 75 3.65 -6.35 -13.88
C LEU A 75 2.34 -6.87 -13.28
N GLY A 76 1.34 -6.01 -13.06
CA GLY A 76 -0.02 -6.42 -12.80
C GLY A 76 -0.53 -6.23 -11.38
N PHE A 77 0.16 -5.45 -10.55
CA PHE A 77 -0.45 -4.91 -9.33
C PHE A 77 -1.51 -3.89 -9.71
N SER A 78 -2.76 -4.32 -9.90
CA SER A 78 -3.86 -3.46 -10.32
C SER A 78 -5.21 -4.04 -9.95
N SER A 79 -6.13 -3.17 -9.50
CA SER A 79 -7.53 -3.49 -9.26
C SER A 79 -8.25 -4.11 -10.46
N LEU A 80 -7.78 -3.84 -11.69
CA LEU A 80 -8.31 -4.41 -12.93
C LEU A 80 -8.02 -5.91 -13.08
N LEU A 81 -7.06 -6.42 -12.33
CA LEU A 81 -6.38 -7.68 -12.60
C LEU A 81 -6.58 -8.74 -11.53
N TYR A 82 -7.11 -8.37 -10.36
CA TYR A 82 -7.36 -9.32 -9.26
C TYR A 82 -8.28 -10.47 -9.66
N ALA A 83 -9.33 -10.20 -10.44
CA ALA A 83 -10.22 -11.24 -10.95
C ALA A 83 -9.54 -12.20 -11.96
N PHE A 84 -8.37 -11.81 -12.47
CA PHE A 84 -7.64 -12.58 -13.48
C PHE A 84 -6.54 -13.48 -12.91
N MET A 85 -6.22 -13.35 -11.63
CA MET A 85 -5.19 -14.15 -10.96
C MET A 85 -5.44 -15.65 -11.03
N ARG A 86 -4.33 -16.39 -10.96
CA ARG A 86 -4.29 -17.85 -10.93
C ARG A 86 -3.61 -18.34 -9.65
N ASP A 87 -3.95 -19.54 -9.21
CA ASP A 87 -3.24 -20.20 -8.12
C ASP A 87 -1.89 -20.77 -8.61
N THR A 88 -1.17 -21.43 -7.71
CA THR A 88 0.14 -22.03 -7.98
C THR A 88 0.09 -23.15 -9.02
N ASP A 89 -1.06 -23.80 -9.17
CA ASP A 89 -1.28 -24.84 -10.17
C ASP A 89 -1.71 -24.27 -11.52
N GLY A 90 -1.84 -22.93 -11.61
CA GLY A 90 -2.27 -22.22 -12.81
C GLY A 90 -3.78 -22.20 -13.00
N ASN A 91 -4.57 -22.70 -12.05
CA ASN A 91 -6.03 -22.65 -12.13
C ASN A 91 -6.54 -21.23 -11.86
N PRO A 92 -7.61 -20.77 -12.53
CA PRO A 92 -8.21 -19.49 -12.23
C PRO A 92 -8.72 -19.40 -10.78
N ARG A 93 -8.29 -18.38 -10.02
CA ARG A 93 -8.83 -18.13 -8.67
C ARG A 93 -10.27 -17.65 -8.69
N THR A 94 -10.65 -16.94 -9.76
CA THR A 94 -12.03 -16.51 -10.00
C THR A 94 -12.66 -17.41 -11.06
N PRO A 95 -13.89 -17.93 -10.83
CA PRO A 95 -14.59 -18.76 -11.81
C PRO A 95 -14.71 -18.06 -13.16
N ARG A 96 -14.60 -18.85 -14.23
CA ARG A 96 -14.59 -18.36 -15.62
C ARG A 96 -15.82 -18.79 -16.38
N ASP A 97 -16.27 -17.91 -17.27
CA ASP A 97 -17.27 -18.26 -18.27
C ASP A 97 -16.66 -19.30 -19.24
N PRO A 98 -17.31 -20.45 -19.47
CA PRO A 98 -16.76 -21.53 -20.30
C PRO A 98 -16.51 -21.15 -21.76
N THR A 99 -17.20 -20.12 -22.27
CA THR A 99 -17.14 -19.72 -23.69
C THR A 99 -16.09 -18.63 -23.89
N THR A 100 -16.07 -17.62 -23.03
CA THR A 100 -15.22 -16.43 -23.16
C THR A 100 -13.93 -16.50 -22.33
N ASN A 101 -13.85 -17.42 -21.37
CA ASN A 101 -12.76 -17.53 -20.40
C ASN A 101 -12.53 -16.25 -19.56
N LEU A 102 -13.53 -15.38 -19.48
CA LEU A 102 -13.54 -14.18 -18.65
C LEU A 102 -14.10 -14.48 -17.25
N PRO A 103 -13.74 -13.69 -16.20
CA PRO A 103 -14.37 -13.82 -14.89
C PRO A 103 -15.89 -13.70 -14.99
N ASN A 104 -16.62 -14.63 -14.38
CA ASN A 104 -18.09 -14.71 -14.50
C ASN A 104 -18.86 -14.27 -13.24
N LEU A 105 -18.19 -13.71 -12.23
CA LEU A 105 -18.82 -13.17 -11.02
C LEU A 105 -19.43 -11.76 -11.22
N GLY A 106 -19.57 -11.33 -12.47
CA GLY A 106 -20.06 -10.00 -12.83
C GLY A 106 -19.01 -8.90 -12.70
N ARG A 107 -19.48 -7.65 -12.74
CA ARG A 107 -18.65 -6.44 -12.70
C ARG A 107 -18.98 -5.57 -11.48
N THR A 108 -18.01 -4.79 -11.06
CA THR A 108 -18.17 -3.71 -10.06
C THR A 108 -18.91 -2.53 -10.67
N GLU A 109 -19.32 -1.56 -9.85
CA GLU A 109 -19.92 -0.29 -10.31
C GLU A 109 -18.99 0.52 -11.22
N TYR A 110 -17.68 0.27 -11.15
CA TYR A 110 -16.65 0.90 -11.98
C TYR A 110 -16.36 0.12 -13.27
N GLY A 111 -17.15 -0.92 -13.57
CA GLY A 111 -17.00 -1.75 -14.77
C GLY A 111 -15.85 -2.76 -14.72
N THR A 112 -15.13 -2.90 -13.61
CA THR A 112 -14.06 -3.90 -13.44
C THR A 112 -14.64 -5.27 -13.09
N PHE A 113 -13.94 -6.36 -13.41
CA PHE A 113 -14.43 -7.70 -13.07
C PHE A 113 -14.33 -7.94 -11.55
N ARG A 114 -15.36 -8.57 -10.97
CA ARG A 114 -15.35 -8.98 -9.56
C ARG A 114 -14.43 -10.18 -9.38
N ALA A 115 -13.49 -10.07 -8.44
CA ALA A 115 -12.67 -11.19 -8.02
C ALA A 115 -13.46 -12.12 -7.07
N ALA A 116 -13.05 -13.38 -6.97
CA ALA A 116 -13.57 -14.27 -5.92
C ALA A 116 -13.22 -13.72 -4.52
N SER A 117 -14.08 -13.98 -3.54
CA SER A 117 -13.88 -13.55 -2.13
C SER A 117 -12.65 -14.19 -1.45
N SER A 118 -12.10 -15.25 -2.05
CA SER A 118 -10.82 -15.83 -1.66
C SER A 118 -9.61 -15.03 -2.17
N THR A 119 -9.79 -14.15 -3.16
CA THR A 119 -8.74 -13.26 -3.69
C THR A 119 -8.84 -11.87 -3.07
N MET A 120 -10.04 -11.28 -3.11
CA MET A 120 -10.29 -9.96 -2.57
C MET A 120 -11.72 -9.88 -2.04
N ASP A 121 -11.88 -9.30 -0.86
CA ASP A 121 -13.18 -9.10 -0.24
C ASP A 121 -13.20 -7.88 0.67
N THR A 122 -14.39 -7.40 1.01
CA THR A 122 -14.56 -6.29 1.94
C THR A 122 -14.62 -6.82 3.37
N VAL A 123 -13.75 -6.30 4.25
CA VAL A 123 -13.77 -6.59 5.69
C VAL A 123 -14.18 -5.33 6.44
N ASN A 124 -15.08 -5.47 7.41
CA ASN A 124 -15.48 -4.35 8.27
C ASN A 124 -14.51 -4.22 9.44
N ARG A 125 -13.64 -3.20 9.39
CA ARG A 125 -12.76 -2.86 10.50
C ARG A 125 -13.53 -2.06 11.55
N GLU A 126 -13.49 -2.50 12.81
CA GLU A 126 -13.89 -1.67 13.95
C GLU A 126 -12.80 -0.64 14.22
N TRP A 127 -13.13 0.63 14.06
CA TRP A 127 -12.20 1.74 14.05
C TRP A 127 -12.49 2.72 15.18
N LYS A 128 -11.63 2.76 16.20
CA LYS A 128 -11.80 3.69 17.33
C LYS A 128 -11.07 5.00 17.09
N SER A 129 -11.71 6.11 17.41
CA SER A 129 -11.09 7.42 17.49
C SER A 129 -11.34 8.04 18.87
N ALA A 130 -10.84 9.27 19.09
CA ALA A 130 -11.13 10.00 20.32
C ALA A 130 -12.63 10.29 20.49
N LEU A 131 -13.40 10.30 19.40
CA LEU A 131 -14.82 10.68 19.36
C LEU A 131 -15.80 9.49 19.36
N GLY A 132 -15.33 8.26 19.15
CA GLY A 132 -16.22 7.10 19.14
C GLY A 132 -15.64 5.90 18.40
N THR A 133 -16.51 4.93 18.13
CA THR A 133 -16.19 3.73 17.35
C THR A 133 -16.96 3.77 16.04
N PHE A 134 -16.26 3.52 14.94
CA PHE A 134 -16.77 3.55 13.58
C PHE A 134 -16.63 2.17 12.96
N ARG A 135 -17.47 1.85 11.98
CA ARG A 135 -17.32 0.65 11.15
C ARG A 135 -16.84 1.10 9.77
N LEU A 136 -15.64 0.68 9.39
CA LEU A 136 -15.05 1.01 8.11
C LEU A 136 -15.03 -0.23 7.23
N PRO A 137 -15.80 -0.27 6.12
CA PRO A 137 -15.62 -1.30 5.11
C PRO A 137 -14.30 -1.02 4.36
N VAL A 138 -13.38 -1.99 4.40
CA VAL A 138 -12.06 -1.89 3.75
C VAL A 138 -11.90 -3.04 2.77
N TRP A 139 -11.39 -2.75 1.57
CA TRP A 139 -11.04 -3.78 0.60
C TRP A 139 -9.78 -4.49 1.07
N THR A 140 -9.79 -5.82 1.05
CA THR A 140 -8.68 -6.63 1.56
C THR A 140 -8.26 -7.67 0.55
N LEU A 141 -6.94 -7.85 0.37
CA LEU A 141 -6.37 -8.97 -0.37
C LEU A 141 -6.24 -10.19 0.56
N LYS A 142 -6.71 -11.33 0.08
CA LYS A 142 -6.85 -12.57 0.86
C LYS A 142 -6.09 -13.74 0.26
N THR A 143 -5.19 -13.45 -0.69
CA THR A 143 -4.43 -14.50 -1.37
C THR A 143 -3.46 -15.20 -0.41
N PRO A 144 -3.17 -16.50 -0.63
CA PRO A 144 -2.50 -17.34 0.38
C PRO A 144 -1.14 -16.84 0.86
N HIS A 145 -0.19 -16.54 -0.04
CA HIS A 145 1.16 -16.14 0.35
C HIS A 145 1.17 -14.74 0.96
N VAL A 146 0.35 -13.81 0.42
CA VAL A 146 0.16 -12.48 1.00
C VAL A 146 -0.31 -12.58 2.44
N LEU A 147 -1.32 -13.41 2.71
CA LEU A 147 -1.91 -13.54 4.03
C LEU A 147 -0.98 -14.28 5.01
N GLU A 148 -0.32 -15.35 4.55
CA GLU A 148 0.67 -16.09 5.33
C GLU A 148 1.83 -15.18 5.76
N TYR A 149 2.41 -14.43 4.82
CA TYR A 149 3.47 -13.48 5.13
C TYR A 149 2.98 -12.40 6.08
N ALA A 150 1.84 -11.76 5.81
CA ALA A 150 1.34 -10.67 6.65
C ALA A 150 1.03 -11.10 8.08
N ARG A 151 0.45 -12.29 8.29
CA ARG A 151 0.19 -12.85 9.62
C ARG A 151 1.49 -13.02 10.41
N THR A 152 2.53 -13.53 9.77
CA THR A 152 3.84 -13.74 10.37
C THR A 152 4.56 -12.41 10.63
N HIS A 153 4.57 -11.51 9.65
CA HIS A 153 5.27 -10.23 9.71
C HIS A 153 4.69 -9.33 10.80
N PHE A 154 3.37 -9.13 10.82
CA PHE A 154 2.72 -8.27 11.81
C PHE A 154 2.51 -8.95 13.16
N ASP A 155 2.81 -10.24 13.32
CA ASP A 155 2.45 -11.06 14.49
C ASP A 155 0.94 -11.02 14.78
N CYS A 156 0.15 -11.37 13.77
CA CYS A 156 -1.31 -11.38 13.86
C CYS A 156 -1.93 -12.60 13.17
N PRO A 157 -2.03 -13.76 13.85
CA PRO A 157 -2.59 -14.98 13.28
C PRO A 157 -4.05 -14.87 12.81
N THR A 158 -4.83 -13.95 13.42
CA THR A 158 -6.25 -13.76 13.09
C THR A 158 -6.50 -12.79 11.93
N LEU A 159 -5.44 -12.28 11.28
CA LEU A 159 -5.60 -11.37 10.15
C LEU A 159 -6.38 -12.06 9.02
N GLU A 160 -7.47 -11.43 8.58
CA GLU A 160 -8.41 -11.98 7.57
C GLU A 160 -7.98 -11.68 6.13
N GLY A 161 -7.19 -10.62 5.95
CA GLY A 161 -6.76 -10.07 4.68
C GLY A 161 -5.87 -8.84 4.91
N VAL A 162 -5.07 -8.48 3.92
CA VAL A 162 -4.22 -7.28 3.92
C VAL A 162 -5.00 -6.13 3.32
N ASP A 163 -5.12 -5.03 4.06
CA ASP A 163 -5.90 -3.86 3.65
C ASP A 163 -5.29 -3.22 2.39
N LEU A 164 -6.16 -2.88 1.44
CA LEU A 164 -5.83 -2.07 0.27
C LEU A 164 -6.23 -0.62 0.54
N GLU A 165 -5.49 0.28 -0.10
CA GLU A 165 -5.69 1.71 0.00
C GLU A 165 -7.14 2.10 -0.31
N ASN A 166 -7.72 2.95 0.54
CA ASN A 166 -9.12 3.39 0.47
C ASN A 166 -9.25 4.91 0.27
N GLU A 167 -8.14 5.66 0.31
CA GLU A 167 -8.09 7.10 0.07
C GLU A 167 -7.44 7.43 -1.29
N GLY A 168 -7.32 8.72 -1.62
CA GLY A 168 -6.58 9.20 -2.80
C GLY A 168 -7.31 9.17 -4.16
N GLY A 169 -8.51 8.58 -4.22
CA GLY A 169 -9.39 8.56 -5.41
C GLY A 169 -9.28 7.27 -6.23
N SER A 170 -9.97 7.19 -7.37
CA SER A 170 -10.06 5.96 -8.20
C SER A 170 -8.72 5.47 -8.77
N GLY A 171 -7.74 6.36 -8.90
CA GLY A 171 -6.37 6.03 -9.33
C GLY A 171 -5.47 5.51 -8.21
N THR A 172 -5.92 5.53 -6.96
CA THR A 172 -5.10 5.17 -5.79
C THR A 172 -5.77 4.06 -5.00
N ALA A 173 -7.07 4.20 -4.73
CA ALA A 173 -7.84 3.20 -4.03
C ALA A 173 -7.84 1.84 -4.74
N ILE A 174 -7.73 0.76 -3.97
CA ILE A 174 -7.76 -0.64 -4.42
C ILE A 174 -6.60 -1.02 -5.37
N SER A 175 -5.70 -0.09 -5.69
CA SER A 175 -4.56 -0.35 -6.59
C SER A 175 -3.22 -0.30 -5.85
N HIS A 176 -3.24 -0.10 -4.54
CA HIS A 176 -2.08 -0.04 -3.66
C HIS A 176 -2.39 -0.76 -2.35
N PHE A 177 -1.36 -1.21 -1.64
CA PHE A 177 -1.51 -1.57 -0.23
C PHE A 177 -1.81 -0.31 0.59
N GLU A 178 -2.64 -0.49 1.63
CA GLU A 178 -2.96 0.55 2.59
C GLU A 178 -1.68 1.13 3.19
N LYS A 179 -1.41 2.42 2.97
CA LYS A 179 -0.12 3.00 3.33
C LYS A 179 0.09 3.00 4.84
N ARG A 180 -0.95 3.09 5.66
CA ARG A 180 -0.83 2.96 7.13
C ARG A 180 -0.11 1.67 7.56
N ILE A 181 -0.33 0.56 6.88
CA ILE A 181 0.29 -0.74 7.21
C ILE A 181 1.46 -1.10 6.29
N GLY A 182 1.57 -0.49 5.11
CA GLY A 182 2.64 -0.72 4.14
C GLY A 182 3.81 0.27 4.22
N ASN A 183 3.56 1.52 4.60
CA ASN A 183 4.47 2.68 4.62
C ASN A 183 5.51 2.76 3.49
N ASN A 184 6.68 2.13 3.65
CA ASN A 184 7.80 2.13 2.71
C ASN A 184 7.88 0.86 1.85
N ASP A 185 6.83 0.05 1.83
CA ASP A 185 6.62 -0.98 0.82
C ASP A 185 6.45 -0.35 -0.56
N LEU A 186 6.98 -1.05 -1.58
CA LEU A 186 7.00 -0.63 -2.96
C LEU A 186 5.62 -0.27 -3.51
N MET A 187 4.55 -0.96 -3.13
CA MET A 187 3.22 -0.79 -3.72
C MET A 187 2.26 0.01 -2.84
N THR A 188 2.77 0.95 -2.04
CA THR A 188 1.94 1.93 -1.31
C THR A 188 1.64 3.17 -2.14
N GLY A 189 0.49 3.82 -1.92
CA GLY A 189 -0.05 4.86 -2.81
C GLY A 189 0.67 6.21 -2.85
N SER A 190 1.81 6.37 -2.15
CA SER A 190 2.64 7.57 -2.23
C SER A 190 4.13 7.31 -1.99
N ILE A 191 4.95 8.07 -2.72
CA ILE A 191 6.43 7.97 -2.71
C ILE A 191 7.02 9.22 -2.07
N GLU A 192 7.30 9.13 -0.78
CA GLU A 192 7.81 10.25 0.04
C GLU A 192 9.14 9.94 0.71
N GLN A 193 9.55 8.68 0.60
CA GLN A 193 10.81 8.14 1.07
C GLN A 193 11.20 7.02 0.10
N PRO A 194 12.44 6.53 0.15
CA PRO A 194 12.82 5.33 -0.58
C PRO A 194 11.83 4.20 -0.26
N LEU A 195 11.30 3.58 -1.31
CA LEU A 195 10.45 2.40 -1.20
C LEU A 195 11.26 1.15 -1.50
N VAL A 196 10.85 0.03 -0.92
CA VAL A 196 11.57 -1.23 -1.08
C VAL A 196 10.64 -2.36 -1.55
N PRO A 197 11.12 -3.27 -2.42
CA PRO A 197 10.37 -4.47 -2.78
C PRO A 197 10.29 -5.40 -1.56
N SER A 198 9.28 -5.18 -0.72
CA SER A 198 9.11 -5.98 0.50
C SER A 198 8.69 -7.42 0.16
N PRO A 199 8.84 -8.36 1.10
CA PRO A 199 8.30 -9.69 0.90
C PRO A 199 6.76 -9.70 0.77
N LEU A 200 6.04 -8.68 1.25
CA LEU A 200 4.59 -8.54 1.03
C LEU A 200 4.28 -8.30 -0.46
N THR A 201 4.97 -7.33 -1.08
CA THR A 201 4.85 -7.06 -2.52
C THR A 201 5.26 -8.27 -3.36
N LEU A 202 6.34 -8.96 -2.98
CA LEU A 202 6.78 -10.16 -3.69
C LEU A 202 5.79 -11.33 -3.52
N SER A 203 5.18 -11.47 -2.34
CA SER A 203 4.13 -12.47 -2.10
C SER A 203 2.90 -12.21 -2.96
N PHE A 204 2.54 -10.95 -3.17
CA PHE A 204 1.48 -10.58 -4.12
C PHE A 204 1.81 -11.07 -5.53
N PHE A 205 3.01 -10.79 -6.04
CA PHE A 205 3.41 -11.23 -7.39
C PHE A 205 3.44 -12.74 -7.52
N GLN A 206 3.83 -13.46 -6.47
CA GLN A 206 3.75 -14.92 -6.44
C GLN A 206 2.28 -15.40 -6.52
N ASP A 207 1.39 -14.78 -5.76
CA ASP A 207 -0.03 -15.11 -5.72
C ASP A 207 -0.80 -14.78 -7.00
N THR A 208 -0.25 -13.93 -7.88
CA THR A 208 -0.83 -13.70 -9.21
C THR A 208 -0.87 -14.95 -10.08
N GLY A 209 0.06 -15.89 -9.85
CA GLY A 209 0.30 -17.06 -10.71
C GLY A 209 0.98 -16.72 -12.04
N TRP A 210 1.50 -15.49 -12.21
CA TRP A 210 2.19 -15.07 -13.44
C TRP A 210 3.71 -15.16 -13.37
N TYR A 211 4.27 -15.16 -12.17
CA TYR A 211 5.71 -15.06 -11.94
C TYR A 211 6.18 -16.13 -10.95
N ASN A 212 7.38 -16.64 -11.21
CA ASN A 212 8.15 -17.34 -10.20
C ASN A 212 8.98 -16.29 -9.47
N VAL A 213 8.75 -16.17 -8.17
CA VAL A 213 9.33 -15.10 -7.36
C VAL A 213 10.49 -15.65 -6.53
N ASP A 214 11.64 -15.00 -6.62
CA ASP A 214 12.79 -15.30 -5.77
C ASP A 214 12.74 -14.43 -4.50
N MET A 215 12.24 -15.00 -3.40
CA MET A 215 12.15 -14.31 -2.11
C MET A 215 13.51 -13.94 -1.52
N SER A 216 14.62 -14.52 -1.99
CA SER A 216 15.97 -14.11 -1.58
C SER A 216 16.32 -12.70 -2.03
N LYS A 217 15.53 -12.09 -2.93
CA LYS A 217 15.68 -10.72 -3.41
C LYS A 217 14.79 -9.71 -2.68
N ALA A 218 13.97 -10.18 -1.73
CA ALA A 218 13.15 -9.31 -0.92
C ALA A 218 14.02 -8.38 -0.08
N ALA A 219 13.60 -7.13 0.08
CA ALA A 219 14.24 -6.22 1.01
C ALA A 219 13.93 -6.59 2.46
N ASP A 220 14.82 -6.23 3.39
CA ASP A 220 14.56 -6.30 4.84
C ASP A 220 13.57 -5.19 5.24
N TRP A 221 12.29 -5.49 5.06
CA TRP A 221 11.20 -4.58 5.38
C TRP A 221 10.79 -4.73 6.84
N LYS A 222 10.87 -3.64 7.60
CA LYS A 222 10.71 -3.65 9.08
C LYS A 222 9.43 -2.98 9.56
N TRP A 223 8.77 -2.18 8.73
CA TRP A 223 7.58 -1.43 9.13
C TRP A 223 6.48 -2.38 9.62
N GLY A 224 5.96 -2.13 10.83
CA GLY A 224 4.90 -2.93 11.43
C GLY A 224 5.31 -4.31 11.96
N LYS A 225 6.57 -4.72 11.81
CA LYS A 225 7.01 -6.08 12.17
C LYS A 225 6.81 -6.33 13.67
N GLY A 226 6.07 -7.39 14.00
CA GLY A 226 5.80 -7.80 15.38
C GLY A 226 4.92 -6.82 16.19
N LEU A 227 4.23 -5.87 15.55
CA LEU A 227 3.41 -4.88 16.27
C LEU A 227 2.00 -5.36 16.64
N GLY A 228 1.62 -6.58 16.23
CA GLY A 228 0.41 -7.26 16.64
C GLY A 228 -0.84 -6.86 15.86
N CYS A 229 -1.94 -7.55 16.14
CA CYS A 229 -3.23 -7.32 15.48
C CYS A 229 -3.78 -5.90 15.66
N THR A 230 -3.51 -5.25 16.78
CA THR A 230 -3.94 -3.85 17.00
C THR A 230 -3.28 -2.91 15.99
N PHE A 231 -2.03 -3.16 15.60
CA PHE A 231 -1.35 -2.34 14.59
C PHE A 231 -2.00 -2.50 13.22
N VAL A 232 -2.17 -3.73 12.76
CA VAL A 232 -2.59 -3.99 11.37
C VAL A 232 -4.10 -3.79 11.18
N GLN A 233 -4.95 -4.10 12.17
CA GLN A 233 -6.41 -4.08 12.01
C GLN A 233 -7.12 -2.87 12.64
N LYS A 234 -6.49 -2.13 13.55
CA LYS A 234 -7.12 -1.05 14.31
C LYS A 234 -6.50 0.31 13.98
N SER A 235 -7.11 1.36 14.49
CA SER A 235 -6.59 2.71 14.33
C SER A 235 -5.30 2.92 15.12
N CYS A 236 -4.48 3.88 14.69
CA CYS A 236 -3.33 4.32 15.47
C CYS A 236 -3.72 4.81 16.87
N TYR A 237 -4.92 5.38 17.04
CA TYR A 237 -5.42 5.76 18.35
C TYR A 237 -5.58 4.55 19.28
N GLU A 238 -6.22 3.49 18.80
CA GLU A 238 -6.40 2.26 19.58
C GLU A 238 -5.06 1.57 19.86
N PHE A 239 -4.16 1.55 18.87
CA PHE A 239 -2.80 1.08 19.06
C PHE A 239 -2.10 1.84 20.18
N MET A 240 -2.02 3.18 20.09
CA MET A 240 -1.34 4.00 21.10
C MET A 240 -1.97 3.83 22.49
N LYS A 241 -3.30 3.68 22.57
CA LYS A 241 -4.01 3.42 23.83
C LYS A 241 -3.77 2.01 24.40
N SER A 242 -3.47 1.04 23.55
CA SER A 242 -3.21 -0.34 23.98
C SER A 242 -1.81 -0.54 24.57
N ARG A 243 -0.88 0.39 24.32
CA ARG A 243 0.49 0.32 24.83
C ARG A 243 0.57 0.76 26.28
N THR A 244 1.26 -0.03 27.09
CA THR A 244 1.59 0.27 28.48
C THR A 244 2.84 1.16 28.56
N GLY A 245 3.13 1.76 29.72
CA GLY A 245 4.19 2.78 29.84
C GLY A 245 5.61 2.34 29.45
N GLU A 246 5.88 1.03 29.42
CA GLU A 246 7.17 0.49 28.95
C GLU A 246 7.17 0.18 27.44
N GLU A 247 5.99 0.00 26.84
CA GLU A 247 5.88 -0.31 25.42
C GLU A 247 5.88 0.96 24.58
N SER A 248 6.69 0.94 23.52
CA SER A 248 6.74 2.03 22.58
C SER A 248 5.44 2.19 21.79
N VAL A 249 4.93 3.43 21.74
CA VAL A 249 3.83 3.84 20.86
C VAL A 249 4.26 4.05 19.40
N ARG A 250 5.57 3.98 19.12
CA ARG A 250 6.13 4.06 17.76
C ARG A 250 5.56 2.94 16.88
N PRO A 251 5.39 3.16 15.56
CA PRO A 251 5.85 4.34 14.80
C PRO A 251 4.94 5.57 14.92
N TRP A 252 3.82 5.47 15.63
CA TRP A 252 2.89 6.59 15.82
C TRP A 252 3.44 7.62 16.81
N CYS A 253 2.90 8.84 16.75
CA CYS A 253 3.32 9.95 17.61
C CYS A 253 2.17 10.89 17.93
N ALA A 254 2.18 11.47 19.13
CA ALA A 254 1.13 12.37 19.63
C ALA A 254 1.64 13.79 19.91
N GLU A 255 2.86 14.10 19.46
CA GLU A 255 3.56 15.34 19.81
C GLU A 255 3.80 16.19 18.56
N PRO A 256 3.51 17.51 18.60
CA PRO A 256 3.84 18.39 17.49
C PRO A 256 5.35 18.34 17.17
N PRO A 257 5.77 18.49 15.90
CA PRO A 257 7.16 18.48 15.50
C PRO A 257 7.91 19.72 15.99
N ALA A 258 8.22 19.78 17.28
CA ALA A 258 9.08 20.78 17.89
C ALA A 258 10.48 20.17 18.11
N GLY A 259 11.27 20.07 17.04
CA GLY A 259 12.71 19.78 17.11
C GLY A 259 13.13 18.37 17.53
N GLN A 260 12.20 17.47 17.87
CA GLN A 260 12.50 16.08 18.21
C GLN A 260 12.77 15.27 16.93
N THR A 261 14.03 15.26 16.52
CA THR A 261 14.53 14.32 15.51
C THR A 261 14.93 13.04 16.21
N GLU A 262 14.41 11.91 15.75
CA GLU A 262 14.75 10.61 16.29
C GLU A 262 15.07 9.62 15.16
N CYS A 263 15.63 8.48 15.54
CA CYS A 263 16.01 7.43 14.61
C CYS A 263 14.83 6.52 14.33
N LEU A 264 14.58 6.25 13.05
CA LEU A 264 13.48 5.37 12.66
C LEU A 264 13.80 3.93 13.06
N SER A 265 12.83 3.25 13.67
CA SER A 265 12.96 1.83 14.00
C SER A 265 12.91 0.92 12.78
N TYR A 266 12.40 1.43 11.66
CA TYR A 266 12.10 0.65 10.46
C TYR A 266 13.00 0.99 9.27
N ASP A 267 13.91 1.96 9.41
CA ASP A 267 14.79 2.42 8.34
C ASP A 267 16.06 3.08 8.92
N ASN A 268 17.16 3.10 8.18
CA ASN A 268 18.41 3.75 8.61
C ASN A 268 18.39 5.26 8.32
N ALA A 269 17.44 5.94 8.94
CA ALA A 269 17.22 7.36 8.73
C ALA A 269 16.69 8.04 9.98
N PHE A 270 16.73 9.37 9.96
CA PHE A 270 16.07 10.18 10.96
C PHE A 270 14.63 10.49 10.55
N GLY A 271 13.77 10.68 11.53
CA GLY A 271 12.40 11.11 11.33
C GLY A 271 11.94 12.12 12.36
N GLN A 272 10.79 12.72 12.07
CA GLN A 272 10.08 13.63 12.96
C GLN A 272 8.58 13.35 12.86
N CYS A 273 7.86 13.57 13.95
CA CYS A 273 6.42 13.41 13.96
C CYS A 273 5.76 14.28 12.88
N ASP A 274 4.91 13.71 12.04
CA ASP A 274 4.21 14.45 10.99
C ASP A 274 2.86 15.03 11.43
N LEU A 275 2.58 15.04 12.75
CA LEU A 275 1.41 15.68 13.33
C LEU A 275 1.36 17.16 12.93
N ARG A 276 0.29 17.57 12.26
CA ARG A 276 0.10 18.94 11.78
C ARG A 276 -1.35 19.37 11.87
N MET A 277 -1.53 20.69 11.90
CA MET A 277 -2.85 21.31 11.74
C MET A 277 -3.26 21.28 10.26
N HIS A 278 -4.50 20.87 10.00
CA HIS A 278 -5.15 20.90 8.70
C HIS A 278 -5.98 22.17 8.53
N SER A 279 -6.23 22.57 7.28
CA SER A 279 -7.05 23.74 6.96
C SER A 279 -8.54 23.55 7.26
N SER A 280 -8.99 22.29 7.29
CA SER A 280 -10.36 21.90 7.62
C SER A 280 -10.38 20.96 8.83
N ARG A 281 -11.53 20.94 9.50
CA ARG A 281 -11.77 20.00 10.59
C ARG A 281 -11.73 18.57 10.04
N LEU A 282 -11.01 17.68 10.71
CA LEU A 282 -10.94 16.28 10.31
C LEU A 282 -12.28 15.58 10.56
N GLU A 283 -12.59 14.54 9.79
CA GLU A 283 -13.74 13.68 10.06
C GLU A 283 -13.61 12.99 11.43
N ALA A 284 -14.73 12.67 12.07
CA ALA A 284 -14.72 12.12 13.43
C ALA A 284 -13.94 10.81 13.56
N LYS A 285 -13.92 9.97 12.51
CA LYS A 285 -13.13 8.73 12.43
C LYS A 285 -11.62 8.95 12.41
N TYR A 286 -11.16 10.14 12.02
CA TYR A 286 -9.74 10.52 11.90
C TYR A 286 -9.28 11.51 12.98
N GLN A 287 -10.14 11.82 13.96
CA GLN A 287 -9.78 12.64 15.13
C GLN A 287 -9.26 11.75 16.26
N TYR A 288 -7.95 11.67 16.42
CA TYR A 288 -7.29 10.75 17.35
C TYR A 288 -6.95 11.35 18.71
N PHE A 289 -7.15 12.65 18.91
CA PHE A 289 -6.73 13.34 20.12
C PHE A 289 -7.92 14.04 20.79
N ARG A 290 -7.98 13.95 22.12
CA ARG A 290 -8.87 14.80 22.94
C ARG A 290 -8.17 16.05 23.44
N GLU A 291 -6.86 15.93 23.65
CA GLU A 291 -5.97 16.98 24.09
C GLU A 291 -4.63 16.79 23.39
N LEU A 292 -3.94 17.90 23.16
CA LEU A 292 -2.58 17.95 22.63
C LEU A 292 -1.83 19.04 23.39
N LEU A 293 -0.59 18.74 23.77
CA LEU A 293 0.24 19.69 24.52
C LEU A 293 0.41 20.98 23.70
N ASN A 294 0.21 22.13 24.33
CA ASN A 294 0.31 23.45 23.71
C ASN A 294 -0.65 23.70 22.53
N VAL A 295 -1.74 22.94 22.41
CA VAL A 295 -2.80 23.15 21.41
C VAL A 295 -4.12 23.47 22.11
N PRO A 296 -4.77 24.61 21.80
CA PRO A 296 -6.09 24.93 22.35
C PRO A 296 -7.15 23.86 22.00
N ALA A 297 -8.05 23.54 22.93
CA ALA A 297 -9.03 22.46 22.78
C ALA A 297 -9.92 22.59 21.53
N ASN A 298 -10.29 23.81 21.15
CA ASN A 298 -11.07 24.08 19.93
C ASN A 298 -10.30 23.82 18.62
N MET A 299 -8.97 23.76 18.69
CA MET A 299 -8.09 23.49 17.54
C MET A 299 -7.75 22.01 17.41
N VAL A 300 -7.83 21.21 18.48
CA VAL A 300 -7.51 19.77 18.47
C VAL A 300 -8.22 18.99 17.33
N PRO A 301 -9.50 19.25 16.99
CA PRO A 301 -10.17 18.58 15.87
C PRO A 301 -9.57 18.82 14.47
N TYR A 302 -8.63 19.76 14.35
CA TYR A 302 -7.90 20.07 13.11
C TYR A 302 -6.53 19.39 13.06
N TYR A 303 -6.08 18.74 14.14
CA TYR A 303 -4.78 18.10 14.20
C TYR A 303 -4.85 16.60 13.90
N GLY A 304 -3.94 16.15 13.04
CA GLY A 304 -3.73 14.74 12.70
C GLY A 304 -2.45 14.56 11.90
N GLY A 305 -2.15 13.33 11.50
CA GLY A 305 -1.07 13.04 10.56
C GLY A 305 -1.25 13.81 9.26
N LYS A 306 -0.13 14.18 8.64
CA LYS A 306 -0.11 15.00 7.43
C LYS A 306 -0.75 14.26 6.25
N HIS A 307 -0.52 12.95 6.17
CA HIS A 307 -0.88 12.12 5.02
C HIS A 307 -2.27 11.52 5.15
N SER A 308 -3.11 11.72 4.13
CA SER A 308 -4.45 11.12 4.07
C SER A 308 -4.38 9.61 3.95
N LEU A 309 -3.45 9.09 3.13
CA LEU A 309 -3.23 7.65 2.92
C LEU A 309 -2.73 6.92 4.18
N MET A 310 -2.35 7.65 5.23
CA MET A 310 -2.01 7.05 6.53
C MET A 310 -3.22 7.04 7.46
N ASP A 311 -4.45 7.14 6.94
CA ASP A 311 -5.69 7.39 7.70
C ASP A 311 -5.58 8.61 8.63
N ARG A 312 -4.79 9.64 8.26
CA ARG A 312 -4.42 10.76 9.15
C ARG A 312 -3.75 10.34 10.45
N CYS A 313 -3.20 9.13 10.54
CA CYS A 313 -2.42 8.70 11.69
C CYS A 313 -1.05 9.39 11.69
N PRO A 314 -0.75 10.19 12.72
CA PRO A 314 0.55 10.82 12.83
C PRO A 314 1.62 9.79 13.18
N PHE A 315 2.72 9.81 12.42
CA PHE A 315 3.84 8.90 12.57
C PHE A 315 5.17 9.65 12.45
N ILE A 316 6.23 8.99 12.89
CA ILE A 316 7.59 9.52 12.79
C ILE A 316 8.03 9.35 11.35
N ARG A 317 7.93 10.43 10.58
CA ARG A 317 8.10 10.42 9.13
C ARG A 317 9.55 10.65 8.76
N HIS A 318 10.02 9.88 7.77
CA HIS A 318 11.36 9.97 7.21
C HIS A 318 11.74 11.41 6.78
N GLN A 319 12.92 11.84 7.18
CA GLN A 319 13.53 13.12 6.82
C GLN A 319 14.62 12.88 5.77
N ILE A 320 14.30 13.18 4.51
CA ILE A 320 15.16 12.89 3.35
C ILE A 320 16.52 13.64 3.39
N ARG A 321 16.66 14.67 4.23
CA ARG A 321 17.85 15.54 4.28
C ARG A 321 18.93 15.13 5.28
N ILE A 322 18.73 14.08 6.08
CA ILE A 322 19.71 13.68 7.10
C ILE A 322 20.04 12.19 6.92
N THR A 323 21.29 11.89 6.59
CA THR A 323 21.77 10.51 6.41
C THR A 323 22.35 9.94 7.70
N GLY A 324 21.83 8.78 8.11
CA GLY A 324 22.46 7.85 9.05
C GLY A 324 22.13 8.10 10.51
N CYS A 325 21.39 7.15 11.12
CA CYS A 325 21.38 7.00 12.56
C CYS A 325 21.90 5.62 12.94
N SER A 326 23.02 5.57 13.65
CA SER A 326 23.49 4.34 14.29
C SER A 326 22.88 4.28 15.69
N PHE A 327 21.97 3.33 15.94
CA PHE A 327 21.71 2.90 17.30
C PHE A 327 23.02 2.27 17.82
N MET A 328 23.67 2.88 18.82
CA MET A 328 24.71 2.18 19.55
C MET A 328 24.04 1.03 20.29
N ALA A 329 24.35 -0.19 19.87
CA ALA A 329 23.92 -1.42 20.53
C ALA A 329 24.64 -1.60 21.87
#